data_AF-A0A0K8JF10-F1
#
_entry.id   AF-A0A0K8JF10-F1
#
_cell.length_a   1.000
_cell.length_b   1.000
_cell.length_c   1.000
_cell.angle_alpha   90.00
_cell.angle_beta   90.00
_cell.angle_gamma   90.00
#
_symmetry.space_group_name_H-M   'P 1'
#
loop_
_entity.id
_entity.type
_entity.pdbx_description
1 polymer ?
#
loop_
_entity_poly.entity_id
_entity_poly.type
_entity_poly.pdbx_seq_one_letter_code
_entity_poly.pdbx_strand_id
1 'polypeptide(L)' 'MIRKQLISLCLNFNNVYEDYPFNERQSSLLWTTIRHKENKKIFALIFERNNTLYINLGFIQDWRF' A
#
# COMPACT_ATOMS: atom_id res chain seq x y z
N MET A 1 9.33 -10.67 8.55
CA MET A 1 7.95 -10.16 8.68
C MET A 1 7.15 -10.62 7.47
N ILE A 2 5.97 -11.19 7.69
CA ILE A 2 5.14 -11.74 6.61
C ILE A 2 4.37 -10.56 5.99
N ARG A 3 4.35 -10.41 4.65
CA ARG A 3 3.64 -9.34 3.89
C ARG A 3 2.28 -8.96 4.50
N LYS A 4 1.51 -9.96 4.92
CA LYS A 4 0.19 -9.81 5.57
C LYS A 4 0.24 -8.94 6.83
N GLN A 5 1.26 -9.07 7.67
CA GLN A 5 1.41 -8.26 8.88
C GLN A 5 1.59 -6.77 8.54
N LEU A 6 2.37 -6.47 7.50
CA LEU A 6 2.60 -5.10 7.06
C LEU A 6 1.31 -4.47 6.51
N ILE A 7 0.55 -5.25 5.73
CA ILE A 7 -0.77 -4.84 5.25
C ILE A 7 -1.71 -4.57 6.44
N SER A 8 -1.80 -5.49 7.40
CA SER A 8 -2.63 -5.31 8.61
C SER A 8 -2.23 -4.07 9.41
N LEU A 9 -0.93 -3.78 9.56
CA LEU A 9 -0.44 -2.57 10.21
C LEU A 9 -0.89 -1.30 9.47
N CYS A 10 -0.79 -1.27 8.14
CA CYS A 10 -1.26 -0.14 7.34
C CYS A 10 -2.79 0.03 7.40
N LEU A 11 -3.55 -1.05 7.51
CA LEU A 11 -5.02 -1.01 7.61
C LEU A 11 -5.53 -0.54 8.98
N ASN A 12 -4.68 -0.48 10.01
CA ASN A 12 -5.04 0.13 11.30
C ASN A 12 -5.14 1.67 11.22
N PHE A 13 -4.65 2.30 10.14
CA PHE A 13 -4.85 3.72 9.91
C PHE A 13 -6.30 3.99 9.50
N ASN A 14 -6.85 5.12 9.94
CA ASN A 14 -8.23 5.44 9.61
C ASN A 14 -8.37 5.77 8.11
N ASN A 15 -9.53 5.45 7.55
CA ASN A 15 -9.93 5.85 6.22
C ASN A 15 -9.05 5.36 5.05
N VAL A 16 -8.40 4.19 5.21
CA VAL A 16 -7.68 3.52 4.13
C VAL A 16 -8.30 2.16 3.76
N TYR A 17 -7.91 1.61 2.62
CA TYR A 17 -8.31 0.28 2.16
C TYR A 17 -7.23 -0.35 1.29
N GLU A 18 -7.24 -1.68 1.24
CA GLU A 18 -6.37 -2.50 0.39
C GLU A 18 -6.90 -2.53 -1.05
N ASP A 19 -6.00 -2.44 -2.02
CA ASP A 19 -6.30 -2.48 -3.46
C ASP A 19 -5.13 -3.10 -4.29
N TYR A 20 -5.42 -3.47 -5.53
CA TYR A 20 -4.51 -4.23 -6.41
C TYR A 20 -4.44 -3.73 -7.87
N PRO A 21 -4.26 -2.42 -8.12
CA PRO A 21 -4.43 -1.84 -9.45
C PRO A 21 -3.35 -2.25 -10.47
N PHE A 22 -2.25 -2.87 -10.02
CA PHE A 22 -1.11 -3.23 -10.87
C PHE A 22 -0.98 -4.74 -11.13
N ASN A 23 -1.80 -5.58 -10.48
CA ASN A 23 -1.66 -7.04 -10.58
C ASN A 23 -2.16 -7.59 -11.92
N GLU A 24 -3.04 -6.86 -12.62
CA GLU A 24 -3.53 -7.27 -13.94
C GLU A 24 -2.54 -6.95 -15.08
N ARG A 25 -1.49 -6.16 -14.82
CA ARG A 25 -0.58 -5.63 -15.87
C ARG A 25 0.61 -6.53 -16.21
N GLN A 26 0.51 -7.85 -16.08
CA GLN A 26 1.61 -8.80 -16.37
C GLN A 26 2.91 -8.49 -15.61
N SER A 27 2.79 -8.04 -14.36
CA SER A 27 3.95 -7.93 -13.48
C SER A 27 4.16 -9.28 -12.80
N SER A 28 5.35 -9.87 -12.89
CA SER A 28 5.73 -11.04 -12.08
C SER A 28 5.77 -10.73 -10.56
N LEU A 29 5.53 -9.47 -10.19
CA LEU A 29 5.48 -8.97 -8.83
C LEU A 29 4.02 -8.78 -8.42
N LEU A 30 3.68 -9.27 -7.22
CA LEU A 30 2.41 -8.98 -6.58
C LEU A 30 2.50 -7.63 -5.86
N TRP A 31 1.82 -6.62 -6.42
CA TRP A 31 1.73 -5.28 -5.83
C TRP A 31 0.50 -5.20 -4.94
N THR A 32 0.67 -4.68 -3.73
CA THR A 32 -0.44 -4.34 -2.84
C THR A 32 -0.41 -2.83 -2.60
N THR A 33 -1.48 -2.13 -2.94
CA THR A 33 -1.63 -0.72 -2.59
C THR A 33 -2.54 -0.58 -1.39
N ILE A 34 -2.19 0.31 -0.49
CA ILE A 34 -3.09 0.83 0.54
C ILE A 34 -3.43 2.25 0.11
N ARG A 35 -4.71 2.58 0.00
CA ARG A 35 -5.16 3.88 -0.52
C ARG A 35 -6.11 4.56 0.45
N HIS A 36 -6.12 5.89 0.46
CA HIS A 36 -7.14 6.66 1.16
C HIS A 36 -8.50 6.53 0.46
N LYS A 37 -9.57 6.30 1.22
CA LYS A 37 -10.94 6.17 0.67
C LYS A 37 -11.44 7.49 0.06
N GLU A 38 -11.08 8.63 0.66
CA GLU A 38 -11.52 9.97 0.22
C GLU A 38 -11.07 10.33 -1.20
N ASN A 39 -9.78 10.14 -1.51
CA ASN A 39 -9.18 10.66 -2.74
C ASN A 39 -8.51 9.58 -3.60
N LYS A 40 -8.57 8.31 -3.17
CA LYS A 40 -7.97 7.15 -3.84
C LYS A 40 -6.45 7.25 -4.07
N LYS A 41 -5.77 8.20 -3.41
CA LYS A 41 -4.30 8.32 -3.46
C LYS A 41 -3.66 7.19 -2.67
N ILE A 42 -2.49 6.74 -3.14
CA ILE A 42 -1.73 5.66 -2.52
C ILE A 42 -1.06 6.19 -1.24
N PHE A 43 -1.38 5.55 -0.12
CA PHE A 43 -0.75 5.70 1.18
C PHE A 43 0.48 4.79 1.31
N ALA A 44 0.34 3.52 0.90
CA ALA A 44 1.45 2.58 0.92
C ALA A 44 1.45 1.70 -0.34
N LEU A 45 2.63 1.37 -0.84
CA LEU A 45 2.84 0.42 -1.93
C LEU A 45 3.79 -0.67 -1.43
N ILE A 46 3.27 -1.89 -1.30
CA ILE A 46 3.97 -3.05 -0.74
C ILE A 46 4.18 -4.07 -1.86
N PHE A 47 5.40 -4.56 -2.03
CA PHE A 47 5.74 -5.58 -3.03
C PHE A 47 6.97 -6.37 -2.59
N GLU A 48 7.14 -7.57 -3.14
CA GLU A 48 8.28 -8.43 -2.85
C GLU A 48 9.12 -8.63 -4.11
N ARG A 49 10.43 -8.41 -4.02
CA ARG A 49 11.39 -8.61 -5.12
C ARG A 49 12.65 -9.26 -4.58
N ASN A 50 13.15 -10.30 -5.24
CA ASN A 50 14.36 -11.04 -4.83
C ASN A 50 14.33 -11.44 -3.35
N ASN A 51 13.22 -12.05 -2.90
CA ASN A 51 12.98 -12.47 -1.51
C ASN A 51 13.09 -11.33 -0.46
N THR A 52 13.05 -10.07 -0.92
CA THR A 52 13.10 -8.88 -0.08
C THR A 52 11.76 -8.16 -0.16
N LEU A 53 11.18 -7.87 1.00
CA LEU A 53 9.94 -7.12 1.12
C LEU A 53 10.25 -5.61 1.07
N TYR A 54 9.59 -4.90 0.15
CA TYR A 54 9.71 -3.46 -0.02
C TYR A 54 8.38 -2.78 0.34
N ILE A 55 8.50 -1.58 0.91
CA ILE A 55 7.38 -0.68 1.15
C ILE A 55 7.78 0.74 0.74
N ASN A 56 6.92 1.38 -0.03
CA ASN A 56 6.98 2.82 -0.27
C ASN A 56 5.79 3.47 0.45
N LEU A 57 6.06 4.49 1.25
CA LEU A 57 5.06 5.24 2.01
C LEU A 57 4.85 6.61 1.35
N GLY A 58 3.63 6.83 0.84
CA GLY A 58 3.17 8.10 0.34
C GLY A 58 2.59 8.92 1.48
N PHE A 59 3.25 10.03 1.83
CA PHE A 59 2.71 10.98 2.80
C PHE A 59 1.82 11.98 2.07
N ILE A 60 0.56 12.12 2.49
CA ILE A 60 -0.27 13.24 2.08
C ILE A 60 -0.16 14.29 3.18
N GLN A 61 0.51 15.40 2.87
CA GLN A 61 0.43 16.61 3.68
C GLN A 61 -0.94 17.25 3.48
N ASP A 62 -1.87 17.00 4.40
CA ASP A 62 -3.09 17.80 4.55
C ASP A 62 -3.19 18.34 5.98
N TRP A 63 -2.10 18.93 6.47
CA TRP A 63 -2.13 19.72 7.71
C TRP A 63 -2.80 21.05 7.40
N ARG A 64 -4.10 21.14 7.65
CA ARG A 64 -4.80 22.40 7.84
C ARG A 64 -5.04 22.57 9.34
N PHE A 65 -4.22 23.42 9.97
CA PHE A 65 -4.53 24.04 11.25
C PHE A 65 -5.54 25.16 11.03
#